data_AF-A0A929DLQ7-F1
#
_entry.id   AF-A0A929DLQ7-F1
#
_cell.length_a   1.000
_cell.length_b   1.000
_cell.length_c   1.000
_cell.angle_alpha   90.00
_cell.angle_beta   90.00
_cell.angle_gamma   90.00
#
_symmetry.space_group_name_H-M   'P 1'
#
loop_
_entity.id
_entity.type
_entity.pdbx_description
1 polymer ?
#
loop_
_entity_poly.entity_id
_entity_poly.type
_entity_poly.pdbx_seq_one_letter_code
_entity_poly.pdbx_strand_id
1 'polypeptide(L)'
;EKATRSIAADLLRAAWPVLLLVLLVSLGVDAVIAFPVALGLCALQQRARWPEMKQALKFGLAPKILLLLYAVMLYKATIEISGAAYTLLAVMETIRMPTLAILVVLPLLIGFATGLSLPFVGISFPLLLPFMTSGSEVSSYAILLAYASGAVGYLLSPLHLCLILTTEYFKAPLGMVYRYLLPPLVALGAIIVAVYCIGV
;
A
#
# COMPACT_ATOMS: atom_id res chain seq x y z
N GLU A 1 32.69 16.81 -7.63
CA GLU A 1 32.11 16.04 -8.75
C GLU A 1 32.26 14.50 -8.69
N LYS A 2 33.33 13.91 -8.13
CA LYS A 2 33.49 12.43 -8.08
C LYS A 2 32.60 11.68 -7.07
N ALA A 3 32.08 12.36 -6.03
CA ALA A 3 31.26 11.71 -4.99
C ALA A 3 29.84 11.34 -5.47
N THR A 4 29.23 12.14 -6.35
CA THR A 4 27.85 11.93 -6.81
C THR A 4 27.72 10.76 -7.80
N ARG A 5 28.78 10.46 -8.57
CA ARG A 5 28.79 9.33 -9.53
C ARG A 5 28.82 7.96 -8.87
N SER A 6 29.40 7.81 -7.68
CA SER A 6 29.35 6.55 -6.92
C SER A 6 27.94 6.31 -6.38
N ILE A 7 27.34 7.32 -5.73
CA ILE A 7 26.02 7.20 -5.13
C ILE A 7 24.95 6.86 -6.18
N ALA A 8 24.99 7.53 -7.34
CA ALA A 8 24.06 7.23 -8.44
C ALA A 8 24.26 5.81 -8.99
N ALA A 9 25.51 5.35 -9.15
CA ALA A 9 25.80 3.99 -9.63
C ALA A 9 25.42 2.91 -8.62
N ASP A 10 25.58 3.19 -7.32
CA ASP A 10 25.21 2.28 -6.23
C ASP A 10 23.67 2.22 -6.05
N LEU A 11 22.97 3.36 -6.19
CA LEU A 11 21.51 3.42 -6.27
C LEU A 11 20.98 2.66 -7.48
N LEU A 12 21.57 2.86 -8.67
CA LEU A 12 21.18 2.12 -9.89
C LEU A 12 21.44 0.62 -9.75
N ARG A 13 22.55 0.21 -9.12
CA ARG A 13 22.82 -1.20 -8.80
C ARG A 13 21.79 -1.78 -7.84
N ALA A 14 21.39 -1.03 -6.81
CA ALA A 14 20.39 -1.49 -5.85
C ALA A 14 18.96 -1.51 -6.44
N ALA A 15 18.64 -0.57 -7.34
CA ALA A 15 17.32 -0.43 -7.94
C ALA A 15 17.11 -1.30 -9.20
N TRP A 16 18.18 -1.76 -9.85
CA TRP A 16 18.11 -2.58 -11.07
C TRP A 16 17.17 -3.79 -10.96
N PRO A 17 17.19 -4.59 -9.88
CA PRO A 17 16.32 -5.77 -9.77
C PRO A 17 14.83 -5.40 -9.69
N VAL A 18 14.52 -4.27 -9.04
CA VAL A 18 13.16 -3.76 -8.92
C VAL A 18 12.69 -3.20 -10.26
N LEU A 19 13.53 -2.43 -10.94
CA LEU A 19 13.28 -1.93 -12.29
C LEU A 19 13.07 -3.06 -13.30
N LEU A 20 13.87 -4.13 -13.20
CA LEU A 20 13.78 -5.29 -14.07
C LEU A 20 12.50 -6.11 -13.78
N LEU A 21 12.09 -6.21 -12.52
CA LEU A 21 10.82 -6.83 -12.16
C LEU A 21 9.63 -6.03 -12.71
N VAL A 22 9.63 -4.70 -12.55
CA VAL A 22 8.59 -3.82 -13.12
C VAL A 22 8.55 -3.95 -14.64
N LEU A 23 9.71 -3.95 -15.31
CA LEU A 23 9.81 -4.11 -16.76
C LEU A 23 9.28 -5.48 -17.21
N LEU A 24 9.63 -6.58 -16.55
CA LEU A 24 9.13 -7.93 -16.86
C LEU A 24 7.61 -8.01 -16.74
N VAL A 25 7.04 -7.44 -15.68
CA VAL A 25 5.58 -7.42 -15.47
C VAL A 25 4.90 -6.54 -16.51
N SER A 26 5.48 -5.38 -16.86
CA SER A 26 4.97 -4.53 -17.95
C SER A 26 5.02 -5.18 -19.33
N LEU A 27 5.93 -6.14 -19.56
CA LEU A 27 5.99 -6.95 -20.77
C LEU A 27 4.97 -8.11 -20.79
N GLY A 28 4.13 -8.23 -19.75
CA GLY A 28 3.06 -9.23 -19.67
C GLY A 28 3.51 -10.59 -19.11
N VAL A 29 4.69 -10.67 -18.49
CA VAL A 29 5.12 -11.87 -17.78
C VAL A 29 4.37 -11.96 -16.45
N ASP A 30 3.73 -13.10 -16.19
CA ASP A 30 3.06 -13.35 -14.91
C ASP A 30 4.00 -13.11 -13.73
N ALA A 31 3.49 -12.42 -12.71
CA ALA A 31 4.25 -12.07 -11.50
C ALA A 31 4.85 -13.32 -10.82
N VAL A 32 4.24 -14.49 -11.01
CA VAL A 32 4.71 -15.80 -10.52
C VAL A 32 6.09 -16.16 -11.08
N ILE A 33 6.41 -15.75 -12.32
CA ILE A 33 7.69 -16.01 -12.98
C ILE A 33 8.64 -14.83 -12.75
N ALA A 34 8.12 -13.59 -12.76
CA ALA A 34 8.93 -12.39 -12.56
C ALA A 34 9.58 -12.33 -11.18
N PHE A 35 8.87 -12.74 -10.12
CA PHE A 35 9.40 -12.76 -8.76
C PHE A 35 10.62 -13.67 -8.57
N PRO A 36 10.57 -14.98 -8.90
CA PRO A 36 11.73 -15.87 -8.71
C PRO A 36 12.92 -15.48 -9.61
N VAL A 37 12.67 -14.93 -10.81
CA VAL A 37 13.74 -14.41 -11.68
C VAL A 37 14.42 -13.20 -11.04
N ALA A 38 13.66 -12.23 -10.54
CA ALA A 38 14.21 -11.07 -9.84
C ALA A 38 14.93 -11.47 -8.54
N LEU A 39 14.38 -12.43 -7.80
CA LEU A 39 14.99 -12.98 -6.58
C LEU A 39 16.32 -13.67 -6.88
N GLY A 40 16.37 -14.47 -7.96
CA GLY A 40 17.58 -15.14 -8.43
C GLY A 40 18.67 -14.16 -8.87
N LEU A 41 18.29 -13.10 -9.59
CA LEU A 41 19.19 -12.02 -10.00
C LEU A 41 19.71 -11.22 -8.80
N CYS A 42 18.85 -10.89 -7.83
CA CYS A 42 19.26 -10.28 -6.55
C CYS A 42 20.28 -11.16 -5.81
N ALA A 43 20.02 -12.47 -5.71
CA ALA A 43 20.92 -13.42 -5.04
C ALA A 43 22.28 -13.52 -5.75
N LEU A 44 22.29 -13.52 -7.09
CA LEU A 44 23.50 -13.47 -7.91
C LEU A 44 24.27 -12.15 -7.73
N GLN A 45 23.56 -11.03 -7.69
CA GLN A 45 24.16 -9.69 -7.59
C GLN A 45 24.76 -9.42 -6.20
N GLN A 46 24.08 -9.84 -5.12
CA GLN A 46 24.59 -9.69 -3.77
C GLN A 46 25.69 -10.71 -3.42
N ARG A 47 26.01 -11.66 -4.32
CA ARG A 47 26.82 -12.86 -4.01
C ARG A 47 26.41 -13.45 -2.66
N ALA A 48 25.09 -13.55 -2.44
CA ALA A 48 24.55 -13.96 -1.16
C ALA A 48 25.18 -15.30 -0.79
N ARG A 49 25.87 -15.35 0.35
CA ARG A 49 26.49 -16.60 0.79
C ARG A 49 25.35 -17.59 1.03
N TRP A 50 25.45 -18.81 0.51
CA TRP A 50 24.49 -19.91 0.73
C TRP A 50 23.87 -20.00 2.15
N PRO A 51 24.61 -19.77 3.26
CA PRO A 51 24.01 -19.69 4.60
C PRO A 51 22.99 -18.55 4.78
N GLU A 52 23.25 -17.36 4.24
CA GLU A 52 22.37 -16.18 4.37
C GLU A 52 21.08 -16.39 3.57
N MET A 53 21.17 -16.99 2.38
CA MET A 53 19.99 -17.36 1.58
C MET A 53 19.10 -18.39 2.30
N LYS A 54 19.71 -19.43 2.91
CA LYS A 54 18.97 -20.42 3.69
C LYS A 54 18.29 -19.80 4.91
N GLN A 55 18.94 -18.84 5.56
CA GLN A 55 18.38 -18.13 6.71
C GLN A 55 17.21 -17.23 6.31
N ALA A 56 17.33 -16.48 5.21
CA ALA A 56 16.24 -15.67 4.67
C ALA A 56 15.03 -16.53 4.27
N LEU A 57 15.27 -17.66 3.60
CA LEU A 57 14.20 -18.59 3.21
C LEU A 57 13.54 -19.24 4.43
N LYS A 58 14.31 -19.66 5.42
CA LYS A 58 13.79 -20.22 6.68
C LYS A 58 12.98 -19.19 7.47
N PHE A 59 13.34 -17.91 7.40
CA PHE A 59 12.54 -16.84 7.97
C PHE A 59 11.22 -16.65 7.21
N GLY A 60 11.26 -16.52 5.88
CA GLY A 60 10.07 -16.36 5.05
C GLY A 60 9.07 -17.53 5.15
N LEU A 61 9.58 -18.76 5.27
CA LEU A 61 8.78 -19.96 5.52
C LEU A 61 8.57 -20.29 7.01
N ALA A 62 8.86 -19.35 7.93
CA ALA A 62 8.56 -19.57 9.33
C ALA A 62 7.04 -19.74 9.50
N PRO A 63 6.58 -20.76 10.25
CA PRO A 63 5.15 -21.06 10.36
C PRO A 63 4.36 -19.89 10.93
N LYS A 64 4.99 -19.09 11.81
CA LYS A 64 4.41 -17.86 12.35
C LYS A 64 4.07 -16.84 11.25
N ILE A 65 4.98 -16.62 10.30
CA ILE A 65 4.78 -15.65 9.21
C ILE A 65 3.76 -16.17 8.21
N LEU A 66 3.83 -17.46 7.86
CA LEU A 66 2.85 -18.08 6.97
C LEU A 66 1.42 -18.03 7.53
N LEU A 67 1.27 -18.32 8.83
CA LEU A 67 -0.03 -18.25 9.50
C LEU A 67 -0.54 -16.81 9.56
N LEU A 68 0.33 -15.86 9.91
CA LEU A 68 -0.01 -14.44 9.93
C LEU A 68 -0.45 -13.93 8.55
N LEU A 69 0.31 -14.27 7.50
CA LEU A 69 -0.02 -13.93 6.13
C LEU A 69 -1.36 -14.53 5.70
N TYR A 70 -1.56 -15.82 5.99
CA TYR A 70 -2.81 -16.51 5.71
C TYR A 70 -4.00 -15.82 6.41
N ALA A 71 -3.85 -15.49 7.69
CA ALA A 71 -4.88 -14.80 8.47
C ALA A 71 -5.22 -13.41 7.89
N VAL A 72 -4.21 -12.62 7.52
CA VAL A 72 -4.41 -11.29 6.91
C VAL A 72 -5.07 -11.40 5.54
N MET A 73 -4.66 -12.36 4.71
CA MET A 73 -5.27 -12.60 3.40
C MET A 73 -6.71 -13.08 3.50
N LEU A 74 -7.00 -13.98 4.46
CA LEU A 74 -8.34 -14.47 4.74
C LEU A 74 -9.24 -13.32 5.23
N TYR A 75 -8.74 -12.48 6.14
CA TYR A 75 -9.46 -11.30 6.60
C TYR A 75 -9.76 -10.34 5.46
N LYS A 76 -8.77 -10.04 4.61
CA LYS A 76 -8.93 -9.23 3.40
C LYS A 76 -10.02 -9.78 2.48
N ALA A 77 -10.00 -11.08 2.19
CA ALA A 77 -11.01 -11.74 1.36
C ALA A 77 -12.41 -11.66 2.00
N THR A 78 -12.48 -11.79 3.33
CA THR A 78 -13.74 -11.68 4.07
C THR A 78 -14.32 -10.27 3.96
N ILE A 79 -13.49 -9.23 4.11
CA ILE A 79 -13.91 -7.83 3.95
C ILE A 79 -14.40 -7.57 2.52
N GLU A 80 -13.69 -8.07 1.50
CA GLU A 80 -14.08 -7.95 0.10
C GLU A 80 -15.44 -8.59 -0.20
N ILE A 81 -15.66 -9.82 0.27
CA ILE A 81 -16.89 -10.58 -0.01
C ILE A 81 -18.07 -10.08 0.83
N SER A 82 -17.81 -9.54 2.03
CA SER A 82 -18.86 -9.10 2.96
C SER A 82 -19.74 -7.95 2.44
N GLY A 83 -19.30 -7.22 1.41
CA GLY A 83 -19.99 -6.00 0.98
C GLY A 83 -19.96 -4.88 2.03
N ALA A 84 -19.03 -4.94 2.99
CA ALA A 84 -18.89 -3.93 4.06
C ALA A 84 -18.73 -2.50 3.50
N ALA A 85 -18.04 -2.34 2.36
CA ALA A 85 -17.90 -1.04 1.71
C ALA A 85 -19.23 -0.47 1.21
N TYR A 86 -20.12 -1.31 0.67
CA TYR A 86 -21.43 -0.88 0.18
C TYR A 86 -22.35 -0.48 1.33
N THR A 87 -22.38 -1.28 2.39
CA THR A 87 -23.17 -0.98 3.59
C THR A 87 -22.67 0.29 4.29
N LEU A 88 -21.35 0.48 4.39
CA LEU A 88 -20.77 1.72 4.91
C LEU A 88 -21.21 2.94 4.10
N LEU A 89 -21.12 2.88 2.78
CA LEU A 89 -21.56 3.98 1.92
C LEU A 89 -23.05 4.28 2.11
N ALA A 90 -23.90 3.26 2.13
CA ALA A 90 -25.34 3.42 2.37
C ALA A 90 -25.62 4.12 3.71
N VAL A 91 -24.92 3.76 4.78
CA VAL A 91 -25.05 4.44 6.09
C VAL A 91 -24.66 5.91 5.98
N MET A 92 -23.55 6.23 5.32
CA MET A 92 -23.09 7.61 5.16
C MET A 92 -24.08 8.46 4.35
N GLU A 93 -24.73 7.87 3.34
CA GLU A 93 -25.81 8.53 2.58
C GLU A 93 -27.05 8.78 3.45
N THR A 94 -27.45 7.81 4.29
CA THR A 94 -28.62 8.00 5.19
C THR A 94 -28.43 9.12 6.20
N ILE A 95 -27.20 9.33 6.66
CA ILE A 95 -26.82 10.41 7.59
C ILE A 95 -26.67 11.76 6.84
N ARG A 96 -26.85 11.77 5.51
CA ARG A 96 -26.59 12.93 4.62
C ARG A 96 -25.21 13.54 4.85
N MET A 97 -24.18 12.70 4.90
CA MET A 97 -22.81 13.22 5.01
C MET A 97 -22.45 14.08 3.79
N PRO A 98 -21.69 15.17 4.00
CA PRO A 98 -21.19 15.97 2.89
C PRO A 98 -20.28 15.13 2.01
N THR A 99 -20.30 15.39 0.69
CA THR A 99 -19.53 14.66 -0.32
C THR A 99 -18.04 14.55 0.02
N LEU A 100 -17.49 15.61 0.62
CA LEU A 100 -16.10 15.65 1.09
C LEU A 100 -15.80 14.60 2.15
N ALA A 101 -16.70 14.42 3.11
CA ALA A 101 -16.52 13.45 4.17
C ALA A 101 -16.58 12.03 3.61
N ILE A 102 -17.44 11.76 2.64
CA ILE A 102 -17.53 10.45 1.97
C ILE A 102 -16.22 10.14 1.22
N LEU A 103 -15.70 11.10 0.46
CA LEU A 103 -14.44 10.97 -0.29
C LEU A 103 -13.20 10.75 0.60
N VAL A 104 -13.24 11.17 1.87
CA VAL A 104 -12.13 10.95 2.81
C VAL A 104 -12.34 9.68 3.63
N VAL A 105 -13.49 9.56 4.29
CA VAL A 105 -13.72 8.55 5.32
C VAL A 105 -13.92 7.17 4.71
N LEU A 106 -14.61 7.05 3.58
CA LEU A 106 -14.85 5.75 2.94
C LEU A 106 -13.53 5.07 2.49
N PRO A 107 -12.70 5.69 1.62
CA PRO A 107 -11.45 5.06 1.20
C PRO A 107 -10.46 4.92 2.36
N LEU A 108 -10.47 5.83 3.35
CA LEU A 108 -9.64 5.68 4.55
C LEU A 108 -10.03 4.46 5.38
N LEU A 109 -11.31 4.22 5.62
CA LEU A 109 -11.79 3.05 6.37
C LEU A 109 -11.54 1.75 5.62
N ILE A 110 -11.83 1.71 4.31
CA ILE A 110 -11.58 0.52 3.49
C ILE A 110 -10.07 0.27 3.37
N GLY A 111 -9.26 1.31 3.17
CA GLY A 111 -7.81 1.22 3.19
C GLY A 111 -7.30 0.70 4.53
N PHE A 112 -7.81 1.22 5.64
CA PHE A 112 -7.44 0.77 6.99
C PHE A 112 -7.84 -0.69 7.26
N ALA A 113 -9.03 -1.10 6.82
CA ALA A 113 -9.49 -2.46 6.98
C ALA A 113 -8.71 -3.44 6.08
N THR A 114 -8.42 -3.07 4.82
CA THR A 114 -7.76 -4.01 3.89
C THR A 114 -6.24 -4.02 4.00
N GLY A 115 -5.62 -2.93 4.43
CA GLY A 115 -4.16 -2.80 4.60
C GLY A 115 -3.36 -2.86 3.29
N LEU A 116 -4.01 -2.81 2.13
CA LEU A 116 -3.40 -3.02 0.81
C LEU A 116 -3.89 -1.98 -0.20
N SER A 117 -3.00 -1.60 -1.11
CA SER A 117 -3.28 -0.56 -2.11
C SER A 117 -4.30 -0.98 -3.18
N LEU A 118 -4.18 -2.19 -3.73
CA LEU A 118 -5.10 -2.65 -4.78
C LEU A 118 -6.55 -2.83 -4.30
N PRO A 119 -6.81 -3.50 -3.16
CA PRO A 119 -8.18 -3.71 -2.66
C PRO A 119 -8.92 -2.42 -2.38
N PHE A 120 -8.30 -1.43 -1.74
CA PHE A 120 -9.01 -0.18 -1.46
C PHE A 120 -9.40 0.52 -2.76
N VAL A 121 -8.49 0.64 -3.73
CA VAL A 121 -8.80 1.28 -5.02
C VAL A 121 -9.90 0.51 -5.75
N GLY A 122 -9.78 -0.82 -5.84
CA GLY A 122 -10.73 -1.66 -6.55
C GLY A 122 -12.14 -1.66 -5.95
N ILE A 123 -12.27 -1.46 -4.64
CA ILE A 123 -13.57 -1.44 -3.95
C ILE A 123 -14.11 -0.01 -3.84
N SER A 124 -13.31 0.95 -3.37
CA SER A 124 -13.80 2.28 -3.04
C SER A 124 -14.01 3.16 -4.27
N PHE A 125 -13.17 3.04 -5.32
CA PHE A 125 -13.28 3.92 -6.48
C PHE A 125 -14.58 3.72 -7.26
N PRO A 126 -15.02 2.48 -7.58
CA PRO A 126 -16.31 2.27 -8.24
C PRO A 126 -17.49 2.86 -7.44
N LEU A 127 -17.41 2.79 -6.11
CA LEU A 127 -18.41 3.34 -5.20
C LEU A 127 -18.38 4.87 -5.13
N LEU A 128 -17.21 5.48 -5.31
CA LEU A 128 -17.01 6.93 -5.24
C LEU A 128 -17.25 7.63 -6.59
N LEU A 129 -17.25 6.91 -7.72
CA LEU A 129 -17.52 7.46 -9.05
C LEU A 129 -18.67 8.49 -9.09
N PRO A 130 -19.89 8.22 -8.58
CA PRO A 130 -20.98 9.20 -8.62
C PRO A 130 -20.70 10.49 -7.85
N PHE A 131 -19.83 10.45 -6.84
CA PHE A 131 -19.43 11.60 -6.05
C PHE A 131 -18.26 12.38 -6.66
N MET A 132 -17.54 11.77 -7.60
CA MET A 132 -16.40 12.35 -8.31
C MET A 132 -16.81 13.00 -9.63
N THR A 133 -17.96 12.60 -10.18
CA THR A 133 -18.54 13.13 -11.41
C THR A 133 -19.73 14.04 -11.09
N SER A 134 -19.49 15.34 -10.90
CA SER A 134 -20.55 16.34 -10.85
C SER A 134 -20.74 16.94 -12.25
N GLY A 135 -21.46 16.24 -13.14
CA GLY A 135 -21.66 16.65 -14.53
C GLY A 135 -20.62 16.07 -15.50
N SER A 136 -20.15 16.86 -16.47
CA SER A 136 -19.20 16.43 -17.53
C SER A 136 -17.72 16.57 -17.18
N GLU A 137 -17.40 17.13 -16.00
CA GLU A 137 -16.02 17.32 -15.56
C GLU A 137 -15.69 16.41 -14.38
N VAL A 138 -14.65 15.60 -14.57
CA VAL A 138 -14.07 14.77 -13.51
C VAL A 138 -13.19 15.67 -12.65
N SER A 139 -13.54 15.86 -11.38
CA SER A 139 -12.71 16.64 -10.47
C SER A 139 -11.43 15.85 -10.12
N SER A 140 -10.32 16.19 -10.77
CA SER A 140 -9.00 15.64 -10.47
C SER A 140 -8.63 15.77 -8.98
N TYR A 141 -9.12 16.82 -8.31
CA TYR A 141 -8.90 17.06 -6.90
C TYR A 141 -9.66 16.06 -6.01
N ALA A 142 -10.88 15.64 -6.39
CA ALA A 142 -11.63 14.61 -5.66
C ALA A 142 -10.97 13.23 -5.76
N ILE A 143 -10.39 12.90 -6.92
CA ILE A 143 -9.60 11.68 -7.12
C ILE A 143 -8.35 11.70 -6.24
N LEU A 144 -7.61 12.80 -6.26
CA LEU A 144 -6.42 12.95 -5.44
C LEU A 144 -6.75 12.82 -3.94
N LEU A 145 -7.84 13.44 -3.49
CA LEU A 145 -8.31 13.37 -2.11
C LEU A 145 -8.67 11.93 -1.70
N ALA A 146 -9.45 11.22 -2.52
CA ALA A 146 -9.88 9.85 -2.24
C ALA A 146 -8.70 8.86 -2.27
N TYR A 147 -7.79 9.01 -3.24
CA TYR A 147 -6.59 8.17 -3.31
C TYR A 147 -5.70 8.39 -2.09
N ALA A 148 -5.44 9.64 -1.73
CA ALA A 148 -4.48 9.97 -0.71
C ALA A 148 -5.03 9.68 0.70
N SER A 149 -6.34 9.85 0.94
CA SER A 149 -6.99 9.41 2.18
C SER A 149 -6.99 7.88 2.34
N GLY A 150 -7.26 7.13 1.26
CA GLY A 150 -7.08 5.67 1.25
C GLY A 150 -5.64 5.25 1.50
N ALA A 151 -4.68 6.02 0.97
CA ALA A 151 -3.26 5.79 1.20
C ALA A 151 -2.85 5.95 2.66
N VAL A 152 -3.32 7.02 3.31
CA VAL A 152 -3.14 7.20 4.76
C VAL A 152 -3.78 6.05 5.53
N GLY A 153 -4.99 5.62 5.13
CA GLY A 153 -5.72 4.53 5.76
C GLY A 153 -4.95 3.21 5.75
N TYR A 154 -4.49 2.74 4.58
CA TYR A 154 -3.79 1.46 4.52
C TYR A 154 -2.39 1.51 5.15
N LEU A 155 -1.71 2.66 5.13
CA LEU A 155 -0.41 2.82 5.79
C LEU A 155 -0.53 2.79 7.31
N LEU A 156 -1.64 3.30 7.87
CA LEU A 156 -1.95 3.19 9.29
C LEU A 156 -2.35 1.77 9.71
N SER A 157 -2.78 0.93 8.77
CA SER A 157 -3.28 -0.39 9.10
C SER A 157 -2.19 -1.29 9.66
N PRO A 158 -2.40 -1.94 10.82
CA PRO A 158 -1.46 -2.96 11.31
C PRO A 158 -1.45 -4.20 10.41
N LEU A 159 -2.44 -4.32 9.51
CA LEU A 159 -2.55 -5.37 8.51
C LEU A 159 -1.72 -5.10 7.26
N HIS A 160 -1.05 -3.94 7.19
CA HIS A 160 -0.16 -3.65 6.07
C HIS A 160 0.98 -4.66 6.04
N LEU A 161 0.97 -5.49 4.99
CA LEU A 161 1.86 -6.65 4.88
C LEU A 161 3.34 -6.28 5.05
N CYS A 162 3.74 -5.15 4.46
CA CYS A 162 5.12 -4.68 4.54
C CYS A 162 5.49 -4.24 5.97
N LEU A 163 4.56 -3.68 6.73
CA LEU A 163 4.79 -3.21 8.11
C LEU A 163 4.92 -4.40 9.06
N ILE A 164 4.04 -5.39 8.95
CA ILE A 164 4.06 -6.54 9.85
C ILE A 164 5.27 -7.45 9.58
N LEU A 165 5.67 -7.62 8.31
CA LEU A 165 6.86 -8.40 7.95
C LEU A 165 8.16 -7.72 8.41
N THR A 166 8.26 -6.40 8.28
CA THR A 166 9.46 -5.65 8.73
C THR A 166 9.57 -5.62 10.25
N THR A 167 8.46 -5.41 10.96
CA THR A 167 8.43 -5.42 12.43
C THR A 167 8.76 -6.79 13.01
N GLU A 168 8.26 -7.88 12.40
CA GLU A 168 8.65 -9.25 12.76
C GLU A 168 10.12 -9.54 12.44
N TYR A 169 10.65 -9.04 11.31
CA TYR A 169 12.06 -9.22 10.94
C TYR A 169 13.01 -8.52 11.91
N PHE A 170 12.76 -7.25 12.20
CA PHE A 170 13.59 -6.44 13.12
C PHE A 170 13.23 -6.63 14.60
N LYS A 171 12.19 -7.41 14.91
CA LYS A 171 11.63 -7.58 16.26
C LYS A 171 11.31 -6.24 16.94
N ALA A 172 10.84 -5.28 16.16
CA ALA A 172 10.56 -3.92 16.63
C ALA A 172 9.15 -3.85 17.25
N PRO A 173 8.98 -3.17 18.41
CA PRO A 173 7.66 -2.98 19.00
C PRO A 173 6.83 -2.02 18.13
N LEU A 174 5.62 -2.45 17.75
CA LEU A 174 4.71 -1.70 16.87
C LEU A 174 4.48 -0.26 17.36
N GLY A 175 4.32 -0.04 18.67
CA GLY A 175 4.09 1.29 19.23
C GLY A 175 5.20 2.30 18.92
N MET A 176 6.46 1.87 18.84
CA MET A 176 7.56 2.75 18.44
C MET A 176 7.47 3.09 16.96
N VAL A 177 7.16 2.12 16.11
CA VAL A 177 7.02 2.33 14.66
C VAL A 177 5.87 3.29 14.37
N TYR A 178 4.73 3.14 15.04
CA TYR A 178 3.60 4.06 14.93
C TYR A 178 3.95 5.49 15.36
N ARG A 179 4.80 5.66 16.38
CA ARG A 179 5.25 7.00 16.81
C ARG A 179 6.08 7.72 15.75
N TYR A 180 6.84 6.98 14.94
CA TYR A 180 7.57 7.54 13.80
C TYR A 180 6.69 7.71 12.55
N LEU A 181 5.66 6.88 12.40
CA LEU A 181 4.78 6.86 11.23
C LEU A 181 3.65 7.91 11.30
N LEU A 182 3.14 8.21 12.50
CA LEU A 182 2.04 9.17 12.70
C LEU A 182 2.37 10.60 12.21
N PRO A 183 3.52 11.21 12.54
CA PRO A 183 3.82 12.59 12.13
C PRO A 183 3.75 12.82 10.61
N PRO A 184 4.40 12.01 9.74
CA PRO A 184 4.32 12.21 8.30
C PRO A 184 2.92 11.94 7.75
N LEU A 185 2.16 11.01 8.33
CA LEU A 185 0.79 10.74 7.89
C LEU A 185 -0.18 11.88 8.21
N VAL A 186 -0.06 12.48 9.40
CA VAL A 186 -0.85 13.66 9.77
C VAL A 186 -0.48 14.84 8.89
N ALA A 187 0.81 15.06 8.63
CA ALA A 187 1.28 16.09 7.70
C ALA A 187 0.72 15.87 6.29
N LEU A 188 0.74 14.64 5.79
CA LEU A 188 0.19 14.29 4.49
C LEU A 188 -1.32 14.57 4.44
N GLY A 189 -2.09 14.13 5.44
CA GLY A 189 -3.51 14.40 5.56
C GLY A 189 -3.84 15.91 5.56
N ALA A 190 -3.08 16.70 6.32
CA ALA A 190 -3.24 18.15 6.38
C ALA A 190 -2.94 18.82 5.02
N ILE A 191 -1.88 18.40 4.33
CA ILE A 191 -1.52 18.91 3.00
C ILE A 191 -2.62 18.58 1.98
N ILE A 192 -3.16 17.37 1.99
CA ILE A 192 -4.21 16.94 1.06
C ILE A 192 -5.48 17.79 1.24
N VAL A 193 -5.89 18.03 2.49
CA VAL A 193 -7.05 18.88 2.79
C VAL A 193 -6.79 20.33 2.36
N ALA A 194 -5.59 20.86 2.61
CA ALA A 194 -5.22 22.20 2.17
C ALA A 194 -5.24 22.33 0.64
N VAL A 195 -4.69 21.36 -0.09
CA VAL A 195 -4.72 21.33 -1.57
C VAL A 195 -6.14 21.28 -2.09
N TYR A 196 -7.01 20.48 -1.47
CA TYR A 196 -8.42 20.43 -1.84
C TYR A 196 -9.13 21.77 -1.64
N CYS A 197 -8.89 22.45 -0.51
CA CYS A 197 -9.46 23.77 -0.23
C CYS A 197 -8.93 24.90 -1.12
N ILE A 198 -7.77 24.74 -1.75
CA ILE A 198 -7.18 25.73 -2.68
C ILE A 198 -7.64 25.46 -4.14
N GLY A 199 -7.91 24.20 -4.48
CA GLY A 199 -8.25 23.77 -5.85
C GLY A 199 -9.76 23.74 -6.18
N VAL A 200 -10.62 23.89 -5.18
CA VAL A 200 -12.10 24.02 -5.31
C VAL A 200 -12.49 25.47 -5.10
#